data_AF-A0A3C1KCJ6-F1
#
_entry.id   AF-A0A3C1KCJ6-F1
#
_cell.length_a   1.000
_cell.length_b   1.000
_cell.length_c   1.000
_cell.angle_alpha   90.00
_cell.angle_beta   90.00
_cell.angle_gamma   90.00
#
_symmetry.space_group_name_H-M   'P 1'
#
loop_
_entity.id
_entity.type
_entity.pdbx_description
1 polymer ?
#
loop_
_entity_poly.entity_id
_entity_poly.type
_entity_poly.pdbx_seq_one_letter_code
_entity_poly.pdbx_strand_id
1 'polypeptide(L)'
;MSTVDSFGAKSTLTVGSTDYEIFRIDAVAGYDKLPFSLKVLLENLLRTEDGANVTKEQIEALGSWDPQAEPDTEIQFTPARVVMQDFTGVPCIVDLATMREAVTALGGDPKRINPLSPAEMVIDHSVIADLFGSENALERNVEIEYERNGERYQFLRWGQTAFDDFKVVPPGTGIVHQVNIEHLAKVVYDRTVGGVLRAYPDTCVGTDSHTTMVNGLGVLGWGVGGIEAEAAMLGQPVSMLIPRVVGFKLTGEIPAGVTATDVVLTITDLLRKHGVVGKFVEFYGAGVASVPLANRATIGNMSPEFGSTAAIFPIDDVTLDYLRLTGRSEQAVALVEQYAKTQSLWHDAANEPQYSEYLELDLATVVPSIAGPKRPQDRILLAEAKSQFEKDILNYATPATSDSIVDLESAGSFPASDAGVVPGDEHTHTGEVLISSGGPAAASKPVKVTPPHGASYILDNGAVTLAAITSCTNTSNPSVMIGAGLLAKNAVERGLSSKPWVKT
;
A
#
# COMPACT_ATOMS: atom_id res chain seq x y z
N MET A 1 -30.70 13.60 10.96
CA MET A 1 -29.49 14.33 11.42
C MET A 1 -29.62 14.52 12.90
N SER A 2 -28.65 14.03 13.65
CA SER A 2 -28.60 14.24 15.09
C SER A 2 -28.42 15.73 15.40
N THR A 3 -29.25 16.25 16.29
CA THR A 3 -29.08 17.57 16.91
C THR A 3 -28.20 17.50 18.16
N VAL A 4 -27.73 16.31 18.52
CA VAL A 4 -26.90 16.07 19.70
C VAL A 4 -25.52 16.68 19.46
N ASP A 5 -25.03 17.36 20.50
CA ASP A 5 -23.70 17.96 20.59
C ASP A 5 -23.42 18.09 22.08
N SER A 6 -23.20 16.95 22.73
CA SER A 6 -23.14 16.85 24.19
C SER A 6 -21.98 17.63 24.80
N PHE A 7 -20.97 17.98 23.99
CA PHE A 7 -19.77 18.70 24.38
C PHE A 7 -19.76 20.17 23.92
N GLY A 8 -20.74 20.61 23.13
CA GLY A 8 -20.72 21.94 22.53
C GLY A 8 -19.51 22.13 21.60
N ALA A 9 -19.11 21.08 20.90
CA ALA A 9 -17.90 21.05 20.09
C ALA A 9 -18.05 21.78 18.74
N LYS A 10 -19.28 22.11 18.32
CA LYS A 10 -19.52 22.82 17.06
C LYS A 10 -18.87 24.20 17.07
N SER A 11 -18.09 24.48 16.03
CA SER A 11 -17.42 25.76 15.84
C SER A 11 -17.33 26.10 14.35
N THR A 12 -16.92 27.34 14.05
CA THR A 12 -16.69 27.81 12.68
C THR A 12 -15.20 28.02 12.45
N LEU A 13 -14.67 27.41 11.41
CA LEU A 13 -13.34 27.66 10.88
C LEU A 13 -13.46 28.45 9.58
N THR A 14 -12.89 29.64 9.53
CA THR A 14 -12.81 30.45 8.31
C THR A 14 -11.46 30.25 7.63
N VAL A 15 -11.47 29.79 6.37
CA VAL A 15 -10.27 29.64 5.54
C VAL A 15 -10.42 30.46 4.27
N GLY A 16 -9.66 31.54 4.16
CA GLY A 16 -9.84 32.54 3.11
C GLY A 16 -11.18 33.25 3.28
N SER A 17 -12.09 33.10 2.31
CA SER A 17 -13.45 33.64 2.35
C SER A 17 -14.53 32.60 2.63
N THR A 18 -14.14 31.37 2.96
CA THR A 18 -15.06 30.24 3.11
C THR A 18 -15.15 29.83 4.58
N ASP A 19 -16.38 29.75 5.09
CA ASP A 19 -16.67 29.26 6.44
C ASP A 19 -17.01 27.77 6.40
N TYR A 20 -16.41 27.03 7.32
CA TYR A 20 -16.63 25.60 7.51
C TYR A 20 -17.11 25.34 8.94
N GLU A 21 -18.18 24.56 9.09
CA GLU A 21 -18.54 23.99 10.39
C GLU A 21 -17.57 22.85 10.73
N ILE A 22 -17.00 22.90 11.92
CA ILE A 22 -16.07 21.90 12.46
C ILE A 22 -16.50 21.46 13.86
N PHE A 23 -16.04 20.27 14.27
CA PHE A 23 -16.25 19.73 15.61
C PHE A 23 -14.92 19.71 16.35
N ARG A 24 -14.78 20.57 17.35
CA ARG A 24 -13.55 20.88 18.07
C ARG A 24 -13.19 19.77 19.07
N ILE A 25 -12.06 19.09 18.84
CA ILE A 25 -11.63 18.01 19.75
C ILE A 25 -11.21 18.52 21.14
N ASP A 26 -10.80 19.78 21.24
CA ASP A 26 -10.43 20.43 22.50
C ASP A 26 -11.63 20.71 23.43
N ALA A 27 -12.85 20.43 22.97
CA ALA A 27 -14.04 20.39 23.83
C ALA A 27 -14.04 19.17 24.78
N VAL A 28 -13.24 18.14 24.51
CA VAL A 28 -13.16 16.91 25.31
C VAL A 28 -11.88 16.92 26.15
N ALA A 29 -12.02 16.74 27.46
CA ALA A 29 -10.85 16.67 28.35
C ALA A 29 -9.94 15.48 27.99
N GLY A 30 -8.62 15.69 28.05
CA GLY A 30 -7.61 14.66 27.75
C GLY A 30 -7.21 14.54 26.28
N TYR A 31 -7.84 15.29 25.37
CA TYR A 31 -7.53 15.29 23.93
C TYR A 31 -6.05 15.57 23.61
N ASP A 32 -5.37 16.34 24.45
CA ASP A 32 -4.00 16.81 24.25
C ASP A 32 -2.97 15.68 24.32
N LYS A 33 -3.25 14.65 25.11
CA LYS A 33 -2.38 13.48 25.32
C LYS A 33 -2.57 12.39 24.27
N LEU A 34 -3.67 12.45 23.53
CA LEU A 34 -4.02 11.41 22.56
C LEU A 34 -3.04 11.38 21.39
N PRO A 35 -2.65 10.19 20.93
CA PRO A 35 -2.04 9.98 19.62
C PRO A 35 -2.85 10.63 18.50
N PHE A 36 -2.19 11.03 17.42
CA PHE A 36 -2.83 11.58 16.22
C PHE A 36 -3.98 10.68 15.73
N SER A 37 -3.77 9.37 15.67
CA SER A 37 -4.80 8.42 15.23
C SER A 37 -6.05 8.43 16.11
N LEU A 38 -5.90 8.58 17.42
CA LEU A 38 -7.03 8.62 18.36
C LEU A 38 -7.74 9.98 18.34
N LYS A 39 -7.02 11.07 18.04
CA LYS A 39 -7.64 12.38 17.79
C LYS A 39 -8.55 12.37 16.56
N VAL A 40 -8.15 11.64 15.50
CA VAL A 40 -9.02 11.42 14.33
C VAL A 40 -10.29 10.66 14.69
N LEU A 41 -10.18 9.61 15.53
CA LEU A 41 -11.35 8.88 16.03
C LEU A 41 -12.23 9.77 16.93
N LEU A 42 -11.63 10.61 17.77
CA LEU A 42 -12.34 11.53 18.65
C LEU A 42 -13.16 12.56 17.86
N GLU A 43 -12.58 13.17 16.82
CA GLU A 43 -13.31 14.03 15.89
C GLU A 43 -14.49 13.29 15.25
N ASN A 44 -14.25 12.04 14.84
CA ASN A 44 -15.27 11.24 14.17
C ASN A 44 -16.49 11.04 15.06
N LEU A 45 -16.27 10.63 16.33
CA LEU A 45 -17.36 10.43 17.29
C LEU A 45 -18.07 11.75 17.61
N LEU A 46 -17.34 12.85 17.82
CA LEU A 46 -17.95 14.17 18.07
C LEU A 46 -18.87 14.62 16.93
N ARG A 47 -18.42 14.47 15.69
CA ARG A 47 -19.18 14.88 14.50
C ARG A 47 -20.38 13.99 14.22
N THR A 48 -20.31 12.72 14.62
CA THR A 48 -21.32 11.69 14.30
C THR A 48 -22.19 11.27 15.48
N GLU A 49 -22.04 11.93 16.63
CA GLU A 49 -22.87 11.73 17.81
C GLU A 49 -24.36 11.75 17.46
N ASP A 50 -25.08 10.66 17.73
CA ASP A 50 -26.50 10.51 17.49
C ASP A 50 -27.32 10.11 18.72
N GLY A 51 -26.64 9.83 19.84
CA GLY A 51 -27.24 9.40 21.09
C GLY A 51 -27.79 7.97 21.06
N ALA A 52 -27.56 7.22 19.98
CA ALA A 52 -28.00 5.85 19.81
C ALA A 52 -26.85 4.92 19.45
N ASN A 53 -26.22 5.13 18.29
CA ASN A 53 -25.05 4.38 17.86
C ASN A 53 -23.77 5.02 18.39
N VAL A 54 -23.65 6.35 18.27
CA VAL A 54 -22.53 7.12 18.79
C VAL A 54 -23.02 7.91 19.99
N THR A 55 -22.55 7.54 21.18
CA THR A 55 -23.03 8.10 22.45
C THR A 55 -21.97 8.97 23.12
N LYS A 56 -22.41 9.80 24.06
CA LYS A 56 -21.54 10.65 24.87
C LYS A 56 -20.48 9.82 25.61
N GLU A 57 -20.86 8.66 26.14
CA GLU A 57 -19.97 7.78 26.90
C GLU A 57 -18.80 7.26 26.05
N GLN A 58 -19.03 6.97 24.77
CA GLN A 58 -17.96 6.56 23.84
C GLN A 58 -16.95 7.70 23.61
N ILE A 59 -17.43 8.95 23.53
CA ILE A 59 -16.58 10.13 23.38
C ILE A 59 -15.76 10.37 24.67
N GLU A 60 -16.40 10.25 25.84
CA GLU A 60 -15.71 10.35 27.15
C GLU A 60 -14.65 9.26 27.32
N ALA A 61 -14.93 8.04 26.83
CA ALA A 61 -13.97 6.93 26.87
C ALA A 61 -12.71 7.21 26.05
N LEU A 62 -12.82 7.81 24.86
CA LEU A 62 -11.64 8.23 24.09
C LEU A 62 -10.87 9.34 24.81
N GLY A 63 -11.56 10.35 25.37
CA GLY A 63 -10.90 11.44 26.10
C GLY A 63 -10.15 10.96 27.36
N SER A 64 -10.62 9.88 27.97
CA SER A 64 -10.03 9.25 29.16
C SER A 64 -9.17 8.02 28.86
N TRP A 65 -8.76 7.84 27.59
CA TRP A 65 -7.98 6.69 27.15
C TRP A 65 -6.70 6.49 27.98
N ASP A 66 -6.52 5.27 28.49
CA ASP A 66 -5.32 4.86 29.23
C ASP A 66 -4.41 4.00 28.33
N PRO A 67 -3.18 4.46 28.02
CA PRO A 67 -2.25 3.70 27.18
C PRO A 67 -1.85 2.33 27.74
N GLN A 68 -1.98 2.13 29.05
CA GLN A 68 -1.63 0.87 29.73
C GLN A 68 -2.80 -0.11 29.86
N ALA A 69 -4.03 0.32 29.57
CA ALA A 69 -5.20 -0.54 29.62
C ALA A 69 -5.24 -1.49 28.42
N GLU A 70 -5.79 -2.69 28.64
CA GLU A 70 -6.17 -3.56 27.54
C GLU A 70 -7.49 -3.07 26.90
N PRO A 71 -7.65 -3.15 25.57
CA PRO A 71 -8.87 -2.72 24.91
C PRO A 71 -10.10 -3.50 25.39
N ASP A 72 -11.03 -2.80 26.03
CA ASP A 72 -12.30 -3.36 26.52
C ASP A 72 -13.53 -2.56 26.08
N THR A 73 -13.31 -1.34 25.58
CA THR A 73 -14.37 -0.39 25.23
C THR A 73 -14.57 -0.34 23.73
N GLU A 74 -15.81 -0.56 23.30
CA GLU A 74 -16.24 -0.51 21.91
C GLU A 74 -16.71 0.89 21.51
N ILE A 75 -16.33 1.34 20.32
CA ILE A 75 -16.75 2.60 19.71
C ILE A 75 -17.33 2.36 18.31
N GLN A 76 -18.20 3.28 17.87
CA GLN A 76 -18.83 3.26 16.55
C GLN A 76 -18.17 4.27 15.61
N PHE A 77 -17.34 3.77 14.68
CA PHE A 77 -16.58 4.61 13.76
C PHE A 77 -17.29 4.77 12.41
N THR A 78 -17.56 6.00 11.99
CA THR A 78 -18.22 6.28 10.70
C THR A 78 -17.22 6.82 9.68
N PRO A 79 -16.69 6.01 8.75
CA PRO A 79 -15.69 6.47 7.79
C PRO A 79 -16.22 7.59 6.89
N ALA A 80 -15.35 8.51 6.48
CA ALA A 80 -15.72 9.60 5.58
C ALA A 80 -16.08 9.10 4.17
N ARG A 81 -15.47 7.99 3.73
CA ARG A 81 -15.69 7.35 2.43
C ARG A 81 -15.34 5.87 2.44
N VAL A 82 -15.73 5.17 1.39
CA VAL A 82 -15.39 3.77 1.13
C VAL A 82 -14.62 3.67 -0.19
N VAL A 83 -13.49 2.96 -0.18
CA VAL A 83 -12.68 2.69 -1.39
C VAL A 83 -12.75 1.23 -1.78
N MET A 84 -12.97 0.94 -3.05
CA MET A 84 -13.09 -0.43 -3.55
C MET A 84 -12.21 -0.66 -4.78
N GLN A 85 -11.87 -1.93 -5.00
CA GLN A 85 -11.27 -2.43 -6.24
C GLN A 85 -12.25 -3.37 -6.96
N ASP A 86 -12.04 -3.69 -8.23
CA ASP A 86 -13.04 -4.35 -9.08
C ASP A 86 -13.37 -5.82 -8.73
N PHE A 87 -12.47 -6.58 -8.12
CA PHE A 87 -12.73 -7.96 -7.68
C PHE A 87 -13.66 -8.02 -6.48
N THR A 88 -13.52 -7.10 -5.53
CA THR A 88 -14.37 -7.06 -4.32
C THR A 88 -15.54 -6.09 -4.45
N GLY A 89 -15.40 -5.04 -5.26
CA GLY A 89 -16.44 -4.05 -5.51
C GLY A 89 -17.58 -4.57 -6.39
N VAL A 90 -17.32 -5.47 -7.35
CA VAL A 90 -18.39 -6.09 -8.15
C VAL A 90 -19.41 -6.81 -7.25
N PRO A 91 -19.01 -7.73 -6.34
CA PRO A 91 -19.91 -8.29 -5.34
C PRO A 91 -20.70 -7.24 -4.56
N CYS A 92 -20.07 -6.18 -4.07
CA CYS A 92 -20.76 -5.14 -3.31
C CYS A 92 -21.86 -4.44 -4.13
N ILE A 93 -21.62 -4.17 -5.41
CA ILE A 93 -22.64 -3.56 -6.28
C ILE A 93 -23.76 -4.56 -6.61
N VAL A 94 -23.46 -5.85 -6.74
CA VAL A 94 -24.48 -6.90 -6.84
C VAL A 94 -25.35 -6.92 -5.60
N ASP A 95 -24.76 -6.88 -4.40
CA ASP A 95 -25.50 -6.91 -3.14
C ASP A 95 -26.40 -5.67 -2.99
N LEU A 96 -25.93 -4.48 -3.33
CA LEU A 96 -26.78 -3.28 -3.38
C LEU A 96 -27.93 -3.40 -4.38
N ALA A 97 -27.69 -4.00 -5.55
CA ALA A 97 -28.74 -4.25 -6.55
C ALA A 97 -29.80 -5.23 -6.02
N THR A 98 -29.37 -6.34 -5.40
CA THR A 98 -30.26 -7.34 -4.81
C THR A 98 -31.03 -6.76 -3.61
N MET A 99 -30.41 -5.90 -2.80
CA MET A 99 -31.10 -5.19 -1.73
C MET A 99 -32.21 -4.27 -2.26
N ARG A 100 -32.01 -3.61 -3.41
CA ARG A 100 -33.08 -2.81 -4.06
C ARG A 100 -34.26 -3.68 -4.47
N GLU A 101 -34.01 -4.85 -5.05
CA GLU A 101 -35.06 -5.80 -5.40
C GLU A 101 -35.82 -6.29 -4.16
N ALA A 102 -35.10 -6.64 -3.10
CA ALA A 102 -35.69 -7.07 -1.84
C ALA A 102 -36.55 -5.98 -1.18
N VAL A 103 -36.07 -4.73 -1.11
CA VAL A 103 -36.84 -3.59 -0.60
C VAL A 103 -38.11 -3.36 -1.42
N THR A 104 -38.02 -3.50 -2.74
CA THR A 104 -39.18 -3.39 -3.65
C THR A 104 -40.20 -4.50 -3.38
N ALA A 105 -39.74 -5.75 -3.23
CA ALA A 105 -40.60 -6.90 -2.91
C ALA A 105 -41.31 -6.74 -1.55
N LEU A 106 -40.68 -6.04 -0.60
CA LEU A 106 -41.26 -5.68 0.69
C LEU A 106 -42.16 -4.43 0.65
N GLY A 107 -42.34 -3.80 -0.52
CA GLY A 107 -43.18 -2.61 -0.71
C GLY A 107 -42.51 -1.30 -0.25
N GLY A 108 -41.20 -1.29 -0.04
CA GLY A 108 -40.41 -0.10 0.28
C GLY A 108 -39.90 0.64 -0.96
N ASP A 109 -39.27 1.80 -0.73
CA ASP A 109 -38.62 2.57 -1.81
C ASP A 109 -37.18 2.08 -2.04
N PRO A 110 -36.87 1.47 -3.21
CA PRO A 110 -35.52 0.99 -3.52
C PRO A 110 -34.49 2.10 -3.59
N LYS A 111 -34.89 3.36 -3.83
CA LYS A 111 -33.94 4.49 -3.87
C LYS A 111 -33.30 4.78 -2.51
N ARG A 112 -33.87 4.26 -1.42
CA ARG A 112 -33.25 4.32 -0.09
C ARG A 112 -32.00 3.45 0.03
N ILE A 113 -31.84 2.44 -0.84
CA ILE A 113 -30.61 1.68 -0.97
C ILE A 113 -29.70 2.47 -1.90
N ASN A 114 -28.94 3.37 -1.31
CA ASN A 114 -27.94 4.20 -1.96
C ASN A 114 -26.80 4.45 -0.98
N PRO A 115 -25.54 4.53 -1.45
CA PRO A 115 -24.45 4.98 -0.61
C PRO A 115 -24.77 6.34 0.03
N LEU A 116 -24.56 6.45 1.34
CA LEU A 116 -24.70 7.67 2.14
C LEU A 116 -23.35 8.38 2.32
N SER A 117 -22.27 7.62 2.22
CA SER A 117 -20.90 8.11 2.12
C SER A 117 -20.37 7.91 0.70
N PRO A 118 -19.47 8.78 0.21
CA PRO A 118 -18.81 8.59 -1.06
C PRO A 118 -18.22 7.18 -1.18
N ALA A 119 -18.55 6.50 -2.27
CA ALA A 119 -18.06 5.18 -2.60
C ALA A 119 -17.26 5.27 -3.90
N GLU A 120 -15.96 5.01 -3.82
CA GLU A 120 -15.02 5.21 -4.92
C GLU A 120 -14.41 3.87 -5.30
N MET A 121 -14.61 3.43 -6.54
CA MET A 121 -14.09 2.16 -7.02
C MET A 121 -13.08 2.39 -8.14
N VAL A 122 -11.95 1.68 -8.06
CA VAL A 122 -10.90 1.68 -9.09
C VAL A 122 -10.83 0.31 -9.74
N ILE A 123 -10.77 0.28 -11.08
CA ILE A 123 -10.62 -0.97 -11.84
C ILE A 123 -9.13 -1.17 -12.14
N ASP A 124 -8.51 -2.12 -11.45
CA ASP A 124 -7.05 -2.35 -11.50
C ASP A 124 -6.61 -3.81 -11.34
N HIS A 125 -7.48 -4.71 -10.85
CA HIS A 125 -7.17 -6.13 -10.64
C HIS A 125 -7.43 -7.02 -11.89
N SER A 126 -7.94 -6.42 -12.96
CA SER A 126 -8.34 -7.10 -14.19
C SER A 126 -7.23 -7.24 -15.24
N VAL A 127 -6.25 -6.32 -15.24
CA VAL A 127 -5.19 -6.28 -16.25
C VAL A 127 -4.14 -7.35 -15.97
N ILE A 128 -3.82 -8.16 -16.98
CA ILE A 128 -2.78 -9.19 -16.91
C ILE A 128 -1.66 -8.83 -17.89
N ALA A 129 -0.41 -9.02 -17.48
CA ALA A 129 0.76 -8.88 -18.36
C ALA A 129 0.90 -10.12 -19.28
N ASP A 130 -0.05 -10.31 -20.20
CA ASP A 130 -0.02 -11.37 -21.22
C ASP A 130 1.18 -11.18 -22.16
N LEU A 131 1.34 -9.96 -22.66
CA LEU A 131 2.48 -9.50 -23.46
C LEU A 131 3.41 -8.61 -22.62
N PHE A 132 4.70 -8.61 -22.96
CA PHE A 132 5.75 -7.86 -22.26
C PHE A 132 6.92 -7.61 -23.21
N GLY A 133 7.80 -6.66 -22.86
CA GLY A 133 9.04 -6.39 -23.61
C GLY A 133 8.86 -5.84 -25.03
N SER A 134 7.64 -5.44 -25.44
CA SER A 134 7.37 -4.79 -26.73
C SER A 134 6.69 -3.43 -26.53
N GLU A 135 6.89 -2.50 -27.47
CA GLU A 135 6.33 -1.14 -27.39
C GLU A 135 4.80 -1.12 -27.31
N ASN A 136 4.14 -2.08 -27.96
CA ASN A 136 2.67 -2.21 -27.98
C ASN A 136 2.10 -3.13 -26.89
N ALA A 137 2.93 -3.63 -25.95
CA ALA A 137 2.47 -4.60 -24.95
C ALA A 137 1.32 -4.05 -24.08
N LEU A 138 1.41 -2.79 -23.65
CA LEU A 138 0.38 -2.15 -22.83
C LEU A 138 -0.97 -2.10 -23.55
N GLU A 139 -1.00 -1.53 -24.76
CA GLU A 139 -2.21 -1.39 -25.58
C GLU A 139 -2.88 -2.76 -25.78
N ARG A 140 -2.10 -3.75 -26.18
CA ARG A 140 -2.59 -5.11 -26.44
C ARG A 140 -3.09 -5.82 -25.18
N ASN A 141 -2.44 -5.63 -24.04
CA ASN A 141 -2.90 -6.21 -22.76
C ASN A 141 -4.24 -5.57 -22.34
N VAL A 142 -4.41 -4.27 -22.54
CA VAL A 142 -5.69 -3.58 -22.28
C VAL A 142 -6.78 -4.04 -23.26
N GLU A 143 -6.48 -4.22 -24.55
CA GLU A 143 -7.44 -4.81 -25.50
C GLU A 143 -7.94 -6.19 -25.03
N ILE A 144 -7.01 -7.07 -24.65
CA ILE A 144 -7.32 -8.42 -24.14
C ILE A 144 -8.15 -8.34 -22.84
N GLU A 145 -7.84 -7.39 -21.96
CA GLU A 145 -8.59 -7.15 -20.72
C GLU A 145 -10.05 -6.79 -21.01
N TYR A 146 -10.30 -5.88 -21.96
CA TYR A 146 -11.66 -5.50 -22.38
C TYR A 146 -12.43 -6.66 -23.00
N GLU A 147 -11.78 -7.51 -23.81
CA GLU A 147 -12.38 -8.72 -24.36
C GLU A 147 -12.80 -9.71 -23.24
N ARG A 148 -11.99 -9.85 -22.20
CA ARG A 148 -12.24 -10.78 -21.08
C ARG A 148 -13.30 -10.28 -20.09
N ASN A 149 -13.36 -8.97 -19.85
CA ASN A 149 -14.13 -8.38 -18.74
C ASN A 149 -15.33 -7.52 -19.18
N GLY A 150 -15.75 -7.61 -20.44
CA GLY A 150 -16.82 -6.78 -21.01
C GLY A 150 -18.11 -6.75 -20.19
N GLU A 151 -18.59 -7.89 -19.69
CA GLU A 151 -19.79 -7.98 -18.84
C GLU A 151 -19.61 -7.25 -17.50
N ARG A 152 -18.47 -7.47 -16.84
CA ARG A 152 -18.14 -6.80 -15.57
C ARG A 152 -18.12 -5.28 -15.73
N TYR A 153 -17.53 -4.77 -16.81
CA TYR A 153 -17.48 -3.31 -17.04
C TYR A 153 -18.83 -2.72 -17.41
N GLN A 154 -19.66 -3.44 -18.16
CA GLN A 154 -21.04 -3.02 -18.41
C GLN A 154 -21.83 -2.93 -17.09
N PHE A 155 -21.67 -3.92 -16.20
CA PHE A 155 -22.32 -3.93 -14.89
C PHE A 155 -21.86 -2.77 -14.00
N LEU A 156 -20.55 -2.52 -13.91
CA LEU A 156 -20.00 -1.41 -13.11
C LEU A 156 -20.42 -0.04 -13.66
N ARG A 157 -20.47 0.11 -14.99
CA ARG A 157 -20.98 1.32 -15.64
C ARG A 157 -22.45 1.56 -15.36
N TRP A 158 -23.27 0.51 -15.32
CA TRP A 158 -24.65 0.60 -14.85
C TRP A 158 -24.69 1.10 -13.39
N GLY A 159 -23.88 0.51 -12.51
CA GLY A 159 -23.79 0.91 -11.10
C GLY A 159 -23.52 2.41 -10.93
N GLN A 160 -22.57 2.97 -11.69
CA GLN A 160 -22.25 4.40 -11.65
C GLN A 160 -23.43 5.32 -12.01
N THR A 161 -24.36 4.84 -12.84
CA THR A 161 -25.57 5.60 -13.19
C THR A 161 -26.75 5.35 -12.24
N ALA A 162 -26.68 4.27 -11.45
CA ALA A 162 -27.75 3.81 -10.59
C ALA A 162 -27.66 4.36 -9.16
N PHE A 163 -26.49 4.86 -8.73
CA PHE A 163 -26.22 5.31 -7.36
C PHE A 163 -25.61 6.72 -7.33
N ASP A 164 -26.14 7.61 -6.49
CA ASP A 164 -25.83 9.06 -6.53
C ASP A 164 -24.44 9.45 -5.99
N ASP A 165 -23.82 8.60 -5.16
CA ASP A 165 -22.51 8.83 -4.51
C ASP A 165 -21.48 7.74 -4.88
N PHE A 166 -21.67 7.06 -6.02
CA PHE A 166 -20.78 6.01 -6.50
C PHE A 166 -19.96 6.47 -7.72
N LYS A 167 -18.63 6.50 -7.56
CA LYS A 167 -17.68 6.89 -8.61
C LYS A 167 -16.85 5.69 -9.04
N VAL A 168 -16.71 5.50 -10.36
CA VAL A 168 -15.85 4.46 -10.94
C VAL A 168 -14.71 5.12 -11.70
N VAL A 169 -13.49 4.73 -11.36
CA VAL A 169 -12.26 5.04 -12.10
C VAL A 169 -12.04 3.92 -13.12
N PRO A 170 -11.95 4.24 -14.44
CA PRO A 170 -11.89 3.24 -15.49
C PRO A 170 -10.54 2.49 -15.51
N PRO A 171 -10.48 1.31 -16.17
CA PRO A 171 -9.23 0.54 -16.31
C PRO A 171 -8.15 1.34 -17.05
N GLY A 172 -6.90 1.02 -16.77
CA GLY A 172 -5.73 1.69 -17.36
C GLY A 172 -5.41 3.08 -16.78
N THR A 173 -6.15 3.53 -15.75
CA THR A 173 -5.89 4.82 -15.09
C THR A 173 -4.80 4.74 -14.01
N GLY A 174 -4.65 3.58 -13.36
CA GLY A 174 -3.70 3.37 -12.27
C GLY A 174 -4.18 2.29 -11.29
N ILE A 175 -3.45 2.13 -10.19
CA ILE A 175 -3.75 1.16 -9.13
C ILE A 175 -4.50 1.87 -8.00
N VAL A 176 -5.48 1.20 -7.38
CA VAL A 176 -6.44 1.73 -6.40
C VAL A 176 -5.79 2.64 -5.36
N HIS A 177 -4.70 2.20 -4.72
CA HIS A 177 -4.04 2.95 -3.64
C HIS A 177 -3.22 4.14 -4.14
N GLN A 178 -2.62 4.01 -5.34
CA GLN A 178 -1.90 5.12 -5.96
C GLN A 178 -2.88 6.22 -6.41
N VAL A 179 -3.94 5.82 -7.12
CA VAL A 179 -5.04 6.72 -7.49
C VAL A 179 -5.68 7.36 -6.24
N ASN A 180 -5.77 6.61 -5.14
CA ASN A 180 -6.27 7.14 -3.88
C ASN A 180 -5.41 8.31 -3.38
N ILE A 181 -4.11 8.12 -3.16
CA ILE A 181 -3.26 9.19 -2.61
C ILE A 181 -3.02 10.34 -3.60
N GLU A 182 -3.02 10.09 -4.91
CA GLU A 182 -2.76 11.10 -5.95
C GLU A 182 -4.01 11.86 -6.38
N HIS A 183 -5.21 11.28 -6.26
CA HIS A 183 -6.43 11.89 -6.76
C HIS A 183 -7.60 11.91 -5.76
N LEU A 184 -7.95 10.78 -5.13
CA LEU A 184 -9.20 10.66 -4.37
C LEU A 184 -9.12 11.22 -2.95
N ALA A 185 -8.02 10.94 -2.24
CA ALA A 185 -7.81 11.37 -0.87
C ALA A 185 -7.77 12.89 -0.76
N LYS A 186 -8.50 13.42 0.24
CA LYS A 186 -8.61 14.86 0.49
C LYS A 186 -7.81 15.33 1.69
N VAL A 187 -7.40 14.43 2.59
CA VAL A 187 -6.83 14.72 3.93
C VAL A 187 -7.80 15.41 4.88
N VAL A 188 -8.45 16.49 4.44
CA VAL A 188 -9.60 17.11 5.10
C VAL A 188 -10.73 17.20 4.08
N TYR A 189 -11.83 16.52 4.37
CA TYR A 189 -13.03 16.59 3.56
C TYR A 189 -13.74 17.91 3.74
N ASP A 190 -14.21 18.48 2.63
CA ASP A 190 -15.23 19.51 2.57
C ASP A 190 -16.53 18.90 2.01
N ARG A 191 -17.60 18.88 2.80
CA ARG A 191 -18.90 18.33 2.34
C ARG A 191 -20.06 19.16 2.88
N THR A 192 -20.99 19.51 1.99
CA THR A 192 -22.25 20.13 2.40
C THR A 192 -23.20 19.06 2.94
N VAL A 193 -23.53 19.14 4.22
CA VAL A 193 -24.46 18.24 4.90
C VAL A 193 -25.59 19.09 5.48
N GLY A 194 -26.82 18.85 5.03
CA GLY A 194 -27.98 19.63 5.51
C GLY A 194 -27.93 21.12 5.15
N GLY A 195 -27.26 21.48 4.05
CA GLY A 195 -27.08 22.87 3.64
C GLY A 195 -25.93 23.62 4.32
N VAL A 196 -25.20 22.97 5.24
CA VAL A 196 -24.04 23.54 5.92
C VAL A 196 -22.77 22.89 5.37
N LEU A 197 -21.79 23.71 4.96
CA LEU A 197 -20.49 23.22 4.54
C LEU A 197 -19.67 22.84 5.77
N ARG A 198 -19.30 21.56 5.87
CA ARG A 198 -18.53 20.99 6.99
C ARG A 198 -17.12 20.63 6.55
N ALA A 199 -16.16 20.79 7.46
CA ALA A 199 -14.82 20.25 7.33
C ALA A 199 -14.50 19.21 8.40
N TYR A 200 -13.90 18.08 8.00
CA TYR A 200 -13.54 16.97 8.89
C TYR A 200 -12.40 16.13 8.31
N PRO A 201 -11.65 15.34 9.11
CA PRO A 201 -10.57 14.50 8.61
C PRO A 201 -11.10 13.51 7.58
N ASP A 202 -10.35 13.35 6.50
CA ASP A 202 -10.54 12.23 5.60
C ASP A 202 -10.23 10.93 6.36
N THR A 203 -11.11 9.96 6.22
CA THR A 203 -10.97 8.62 6.76
C THR A 203 -11.63 7.63 5.81
N CYS A 204 -11.05 6.45 5.63
CA CYS A 204 -11.64 5.47 4.72
C CYS A 204 -11.47 4.03 5.19
N VAL A 205 -12.49 3.23 4.94
CA VAL A 205 -12.36 1.77 4.89
C VAL A 205 -12.34 1.34 3.43
N GLY A 206 -11.65 0.25 3.12
CA GLY A 206 -11.66 -0.27 1.76
C GLY A 206 -11.65 -1.78 1.67
N THR A 207 -12.16 -2.30 0.56
CA THR A 207 -12.26 -3.74 0.31
C THR A 207 -10.95 -4.35 -0.20
N ASP A 208 -9.83 -3.81 0.30
CA ASP A 208 -8.46 -4.17 -0.02
C ASP A 208 -7.57 -3.93 1.21
N SER A 209 -6.72 -4.90 1.55
CA SER A 209 -5.86 -4.85 2.75
C SER A 209 -4.89 -3.68 2.76
N HIS A 210 -4.41 -3.27 1.58
CA HIS A 210 -3.40 -2.23 1.41
C HIS A 210 -3.99 -0.82 1.35
N THR A 211 -5.30 -0.66 1.62
CA THR A 211 -5.96 0.65 1.85
C THR A 211 -5.20 1.50 2.87
N THR A 212 -4.49 0.83 3.78
CA THR A 212 -3.56 1.40 4.75
C THR A 212 -2.45 2.28 4.14
N MET A 213 -2.19 2.21 2.84
CA MET A 213 -1.26 3.10 2.12
C MET A 213 -1.60 4.58 2.29
N VAL A 214 -2.90 4.91 2.41
CA VAL A 214 -3.36 6.30 2.58
C VAL A 214 -2.94 6.91 3.92
N ASN A 215 -2.60 6.07 4.91
CA ASN A 215 -2.11 6.50 6.21
C ASN A 215 -0.78 7.28 6.12
N GLY A 216 -0.01 7.10 5.04
CA GLY A 216 1.18 7.90 4.77
C GLY A 216 0.88 9.39 4.48
N LEU A 217 -0.37 9.72 4.14
CA LEU A 217 -0.87 11.07 3.86
C LEU A 217 -1.57 11.69 5.09
N GLY A 218 -1.59 11.00 6.24
CA GLY A 218 -2.34 11.43 7.44
C GLY A 218 -3.83 11.15 7.39
N VAL A 219 -4.29 10.31 6.46
CA VAL A 219 -5.68 9.85 6.35
C VAL A 219 -5.79 8.51 7.08
N LEU A 220 -6.63 8.41 8.11
CA LEU A 220 -6.81 7.14 8.82
C LEU A 220 -7.67 6.19 7.98
N GLY A 221 -7.07 5.08 7.55
CA GLY A 221 -7.79 4.05 6.81
C GLY A 221 -7.15 2.67 6.80
N TRP A 222 -7.99 1.65 6.58
CA TRP A 222 -7.59 0.25 6.61
C TRP A 222 -8.52 -0.64 5.77
N GLY A 223 -8.05 -1.87 5.53
CA GLY A 223 -8.81 -2.86 4.78
C GLY A 223 -9.88 -3.55 5.63
N VAL A 224 -11.07 -3.75 5.06
CA VAL A 224 -12.21 -4.47 5.66
C VAL A 224 -12.80 -5.46 4.65
N GLY A 225 -13.70 -6.34 5.11
CA GLY A 225 -14.46 -7.22 4.22
C GLY A 225 -15.51 -6.46 3.41
N GLY A 226 -16.04 -7.10 2.36
CA GLY A 226 -17.08 -6.53 1.50
C GLY A 226 -18.35 -6.15 2.28
N ILE A 227 -18.77 -7.00 3.22
CA ILE A 227 -19.97 -6.78 4.04
C ILE A 227 -19.81 -5.54 4.93
N GLU A 228 -18.65 -5.37 5.58
CA GLU A 228 -18.38 -4.18 6.40
C GLU A 228 -18.32 -2.92 5.53
N ALA A 229 -17.72 -3.00 4.34
CA ALA A 229 -17.70 -1.90 3.39
C ALA A 229 -19.11 -1.52 2.91
N GLU A 230 -19.98 -2.49 2.61
CA GLU A 230 -21.38 -2.27 2.25
C GLU A 230 -22.18 -1.63 3.38
N ALA A 231 -22.02 -2.13 4.60
CA ALA A 231 -22.64 -1.56 5.78
C ALA A 231 -22.21 -0.09 5.96
N ALA A 232 -20.90 0.20 5.83
CA ALA A 232 -20.35 1.54 5.88
C ALA A 232 -20.90 2.44 4.76
N MET A 233 -21.02 1.94 3.54
CA MET A 233 -21.65 2.66 2.42
C MET A 233 -23.09 3.03 2.74
N LEU A 234 -23.85 2.15 3.39
CA LEU A 234 -25.23 2.38 3.81
C LEU A 234 -25.36 3.20 5.11
N GLY A 235 -24.24 3.76 5.60
CA GLY A 235 -24.18 4.64 6.77
C GLY A 235 -24.25 3.93 8.12
N GLN A 236 -24.04 2.60 8.16
CA GLN A 236 -23.81 1.90 9.42
C GLN A 236 -22.36 2.19 9.88
N PRO A 237 -22.15 2.62 11.13
CA PRO A 237 -20.82 2.72 11.69
C PRO A 237 -20.13 1.34 11.76
N VAL A 238 -18.81 1.35 11.65
CA VAL A 238 -17.95 0.19 11.88
C VAL A 238 -17.68 0.09 13.38
N SER A 239 -18.06 -1.05 13.96
CA SER A 239 -17.78 -1.34 15.37
C SER A 239 -16.32 -1.72 15.56
N MET A 240 -15.64 -1.12 16.53
CA MET A 240 -14.26 -1.47 16.87
C MET A 240 -13.94 -1.20 18.33
N LEU A 241 -13.00 -1.95 18.90
CA LEU A 241 -12.41 -1.60 20.19
C LEU A 241 -11.47 -0.40 20.04
N ILE A 242 -11.41 0.46 21.05
CA ILE A 242 -10.40 1.53 21.09
C ILE A 242 -9.00 0.88 21.04
N PRO A 243 -8.20 1.11 19.99
CA PRO A 243 -6.99 0.35 19.77
C PRO A 243 -5.87 0.84 20.69
N ARG A 244 -4.97 -0.08 21.05
CA ARG A 244 -3.64 0.31 21.57
C ARG A 244 -2.83 0.93 20.44
N VAL A 245 -1.96 1.89 20.79
CA VAL A 245 -1.14 2.61 19.80
C VAL A 245 0.33 2.42 20.12
N VAL A 246 1.08 1.91 19.15
CA VAL A 246 2.54 1.77 19.20
C VAL A 246 3.16 3.02 18.59
N GLY A 247 3.87 3.80 19.40
CA GLY A 247 4.66 4.93 18.93
C GLY A 247 5.96 4.44 18.31
N PHE A 248 6.16 4.74 17.03
CA PHE A 248 7.36 4.38 16.28
C PHE A 248 8.20 5.62 15.99
N LYS A 249 9.24 5.84 16.80
CA LYS A 249 10.10 7.00 16.72
C LYS A 249 11.08 6.87 15.56
N LEU A 250 11.11 7.87 14.69
CA LEU A 250 12.11 7.98 13.62
C LEU A 250 13.13 9.07 13.97
N THR A 251 14.40 8.71 13.89
CA THR A 251 15.55 9.59 14.06
C THR A 251 16.54 9.43 12.92
N GLY A 252 17.52 10.34 12.79
CA GLY A 252 18.52 10.30 11.71
C GLY A 252 17.95 10.61 10.32
N GLU A 253 18.74 10.30 9.30
CA GLU A 253 18.41 10.51 7.89
C GLU A 253 18.75 9.26 7.07
N ILE A 254 18.03 9.05 5.96
CA ILE A 254 18.23 7.88 5.08
C ILE A 254 19.58 8.02 4.34
N PRO A 255 20.51 7.06 4.46
CA PRO A 255 21.79 7.12 3.77
C PRO A 255 21.67 7.07 2.25
N ALA A 256 22.68 7.61 1.55
CA ALA A 256 22.76 7.50 0.10
C ALA A 256 22.83 6.03 -0.34
N GLY A 257 22.05 5.68 -1.38
CA GLY A 257 21.95 4.30 -1.89
C GLY A 257 20.95 3.42 -1.15
N VAL A 258 20.32 3.93 -0.08
CA VAL A 258 19.18 3.29 0.59
C VAL A 258 17.88 3.83 -0.01
N THR A 259 16.93 2.93 -0.26
CA THR A 259 15.65 3.24 -0.90
C THR A 259 14.49 3.20 0.11
N ALA A 260 13.31 3.66 -0.31
CA ALA A 260 12.09 3.53 0.47
C ALA A 260 11.77 2.06 0.81
N THR A 261 12.05 1.14 -0.12
CA THR A 261 11.88 -0.29 0.04
C THR A 261 12.73 -0.84 1.18
N ASP A 262 13.96 -0.37 1.33
CA ASP A 262 14.87 -0.81 2.40
C ASP A 262 14.39 -0.36 3.79
N VAL A 263 13.89 0.87 3.86
CA VAL A 263 13.31 1.44 5.09
C VAL A 263 12.07 0.63 5.49
N VAL A 264 11.15 0.39 4.56
CA VAL A 264 9.92 -0.35 4.90
C VAL A 264 10.20 -1.82 5.27
N LEU A 265 11.16 -2.48 4.61
CA LEU A 265 11.55 -3.85 5.00
C LEU A 265 12.17 -3.89 6.41
N THR A 266 12.96 -2.88 6.77
CA THR A 266 13.54 -2.76 8.11
C THR A 266 12.44 -2.53 9.15
N ILE A 267 11.50 -1.62 8.88
CA ILE A 267 10.35 -1.35 9.76
C ILE A 267 9.47 -2.60 9.90
N THR A 268 9.20 -3.30 8.80
CA THR A 268 8.38 -4.54 8.77
C THR A 268 9.00 -5.61 9.67
N ASP A 269 10.31 -5.82 9.57
CA ASP A 269 11.04 -6.78 10.41
C ASP A 269 10.95 -6.42 11.90
N LEU A 270 11.16 -5.14 12.26
CA LEU A 270 11.05 -4.66 13.64
C LEU A 270 9.63 -4.80 14.21
N LEU A 271 8.62 -4.35 13.47
CA LEU A 271 7.21 -4.41 13.89
C LEU A 271 6.70 -5.85 14.00
N ARG A 272 7.14 -6.75 13.12
CA ARG A 272 6.81 -8.17 13.24
C ARG A 272 7.43 -8.82 14.46
N LYS A 273 8.69 -8.50 14.78
CA LYS A 273 9.35 -9.00 15.99
C LYS A 273 8.69 -8.47 17.26
N HIS A 274 8.22 -7.23 17.24
CA HIS A 274 7.54 -6.62 18.38
C HIS A 274 6.12 -7.16 18.60
N GLY A 275 5.36 -7.39 17.52
CA GLY A 275 3.99 -7.89 17.58
C GLY A 275 2.96 -6.78 17.70
N VAL A 276 2.45 -6.34 16.54
CA VAL A 276 1.51 -5.20 16.43
C VAL A 276 0.12 -5.59 15.91
N VAL A 277 -0.23 -6.88 15.99
CA VAL A 277 -1.54 -7.37 15.54
C VAL A 277 -2.67 -6.72 16.32
N GLY A 278 -3.63 -6.13 15.62
CA GLY A 278 -4.80 -5.44 16.20
C GLY A 278 -4.48 -4.07 16.84
N LYS A 279 -3.25 -3.57 16.69
CA LYS A 279 -2.81 -2.27 17.19
C LYS A 279 -2.70 -1.25 16.05
N PHE A 280 -2.74 0.02 16.41
CA PHE A 280 -2.28 1.09 15.52
C PHE A 280 -0.78 1.32 15.72
N VAL A 281 -0.10 1.71 14.65
CA VAL A 281 1.28 2.19 14.67
C VAL A 281 1.25 3.65 14.25
N GLU A 282 1.89 4.52 15.03
CA GLU A 282 1.97 5.95 14.74
C GLU A 282 3.43 6.38 14.68
N PHE A 283 3.84 6.99 13.57
CA PHE A 283 5.20 7.46 13.38
C PHE A 283 5.37 8.86 13.95
N TYR A 284 6.42 9.05 14.75
CA TYR A 284 6.69 10.33 15.42
C TYR A 284 8.19 10.63 15.53
N GLY A 285 8.51 11.81 16.04
CA GLY A 285 9.89 12.28 16.21
C GLY A 285 10.41 13.15 15.05
N ALA A 286 11.65 13.63 15.21
CA ALA A 286 12.26 14.58 14.28
C ALA A 286 12.53 13.98 12.89
N GLY A 287 12.76 12.66 12.80
CA GLY A 287 13.01 11.99 11.54
C GLY A 287 11.80 11.98 10.60
N VAL A 288 10.57 12.10 11.10
CA VAL A 288 9.33 12.11 10.29
C VAL A 288 9.38 13.16 9.18
N ALA A 289 9.80 14.38 9.49
CA ALA A 289 9.89 15.48 8.54
C ALA A 289 10.94 15.24 7.43
N SER A 290 11.91 14.35 7.67
CA SER A 290 12.93 13.98 6.66
C SER A 290 12.46 12.88 5.70
N VAL A 291 11.36 12.19 6.00
CA VAL A 291 10.84 11.09 5.19
C VAL A 291 9.89 11.65 4.11
N PRO A 292 10.23 11.53 2.81
CA PRO A 292 9.35 11.97 1.73
C PRO A 292 8.01 11.26 1.75
N LEU A 293 6.93 11.92 1.27
CA LEU A 293 5.59 11.36 1.40
C LEU A 293 5.42 10.01 0.71
N ALA A 294 6.03 9.82 -0.46
CA ALA A 294 5.98 8.54 -1.15
C ALA A 294 6.57 7.39 -0.30
N ASN A 295 7.60 7.66 0.50
CA ASN A 295 8.16 6.67 1.42
C ASN A 295 7.18 6.39 2.58
N ARG A 296 6.50 7.42 3.10
CA ARG A 296 5.45 7.25 4.12
C ARG A 296 4.32 6.37 3.61
N ALA A 297 3.89 6.57 2.36
CA ALA A 297 2.89 5.75 1.70
C ALA A 297 3.36 4.30 1.52
N THR A 298 4.61 4.07 1.11
CA THR A 298 5.22 2.72 1.06
C THR A 298 5.19 2.05 2.43
N ILE A 299 5.49 2.78 3.50
CA ILE A 299 5.45 2.25 4.88
C ILE A 299 4.02 1.91 5.31
N GLY A 300 3.07 2.83 5.10
CA GLY A 300 1.66 2.60 5.41
C GLY A 300 1.08 1.43 4.64
N ASN A 301 1.46 1.26 3.36
CA ASN A 301 1.02 0.18 2.49
C ASN A 301 1.34 -1.20 3.09
N MET A 302 2.52 -1.37 3.70
CA MET A 302 2.96 -2.66 4.24
C MET A 302 2.35 -3.01 5.62
N SER A 303 1.36 -2.24 6.10
CA SER A 303 0.68 -2.51 7.38
C SER A 303 0.17 -3.94 7.52
N PRO A 304 -0.47 -4.56 6.51
CA PRO A 304 -0.90 -5.95 6.58
C PRO A 304 0.30 -6.92 6.74
N GLU A 305 1.42 -6.62 6.09
CA GLU A 305 2.65 -7.42 6.13
C GLU A 305 3.34 -7.40 7.48
N PHE A 306 3.15 -6.38 8.33
CA PHE A 306 3.57 -6.40 9.74
C PHE A 306 2.45 -6.59 10.77
N GLY A 307 1.19 -6.56 10.33
CA GLY A 307 0.01 -7.00 11.06
C GLY A 307 -0.76 -5.90 11.81
N SER A 308 -0.34 -4.65 11.73
CA SER A 308 -1.09 -3.54 12.35
C SER A 308 -2.36 -3.25 11.57
N THR A 309 -3.38 -2.75 12.26
CA THR A 309 -4.61 -2.29 11.60
C THR A 309 -4.33 -1.03 10.76
N ALA A 310 -3.49 -0.13 11.25
CA ALA A 310 -3.05 1.07 10.54
C ALA A 310 -1.62 1.46 10.96
N ALA A 311 -0.87 2.05 10.04
CA ALA A 311 0.46 2.62 10.30
C ALA A 311 0.52 4.04 9.72
N ILE A 312 0.40 5.05 10.58
CA ILE A 312 0.02 6.42 10.19
C ILE A 312 1.09 7.46 10.48
N PHE A 313 1.21 8.41 9.55
CA PHE A 313 2.05 9.58 9.66
C PHE A 313 1.17 10.81 9.89
N PRO A 314 1.42 11.63 10.93
CA PRO A 314 0.68 12.88 11.14
C PRO A 314 0.84 13.85 9.97
N ILE A 315 -0.10 14.81 9.86
CA ILE A 315 -0.08 15.85 8.82
C ILE A 315 1.03 16.85 9.11
N ASP A 316 1.87 17.16 8.12
CA ASP A 316 2.93 18.15 8.23
C ASP A 316 3.17 18.89 6.89
N ASP A 317 4.25 19.67 6.82
CA ASP A 317 4.62 20.41 5.60
C ASP A 317 4.86 19.48 4.39
N VAL A 318 5.43 18.29 4.61
CA VAL A 318 5.64 17.30 3.53
C VAL A 318 4.31 16.81 2.98
N THR A 319 3.28 16.68 3.82
CA THR A 319 1.91 16.40 3.36
C THR A 319 1.39 17.52 2.46
N LEU A 320 1.54 18.80 2.85
CA LEU A 320 1.08 19.93 2.03
C LEU A 320 1.82 20.02 0.70
N ASP A 321 3.14 19.81 0.70
CA ASP A 321 3.95 19.83 -0.52
C ASP A 321 3.53 18.73 -1.49
N TYR A 322 3.19 17.54 -0.98
CA TYR A 322 2.66 16.48 -1.82
C TYR A 322 1.28 16.83 -2.41
N LEU A 323 0.39 17.44 -1.62
CA LEU A 323 -0.92 17.88 -2.13
C LEU A 323 -0.76 18.90 -3.26
N ARG A 324 0.17 19.86 -3.12
CA ARG A 324 0.49 20.81 -4.20
C ARG A 324 1.08 20.10 -5.42
N LEU A 325 2.02 19.17 -5.21
CA LEU A 325 2.68 18.42 -6.27
C LEU A 325 1.68 17.68 -7.15
N THR A 326 0.65 17.08 -6.57
CA THR A 326 -0.38 16.35 -7.31
C THR A 326 -1.55 17.23 -7.75
N GLY A 327 -1.39 18.56 -7.69
CA GLY A 327 -2.30 19.52 -8.30
C GLY A 327 -3.56 19.83 -7.49
N ARG A 328 -3.56 19.60 -6.16
CA ARG A 328 -4.66 20.06 -5.30
C ARG A 328 -4.65 21.58 -5.24
N SER A 329 -5.85 22.18 -5.15
CA SER A 329 -5.97 23.64 -5.15
C SER A 329 -5.39 24.26 -3.89
N GLU A 330 -4.87 25.49 -3.98
CA GLU A 330 -4.35 26.22 -2.82
C GLU A 330 -5.41 26.41 -1.72
N GLN A 331 -6.70 26.51 -2.08
CA GLN A 331 -7.78 26.55 -1.09
C GLN A 331 -7.89 25.23 -0.31
N ALA A 332 -7.77 24.09 -0.98
CA ALA A 332 -7.80 22.78 -0.31
C ALA A 332 -6.57 22.59 0.59
N VAL A 333 -5.38 22.98 0.11
CA VAL A 333 -4.13 22.93 0.89
C VAL A 333 -4.23 23.84 2.13
N ALA A 334 -4.74 25.07 1.97
CA ALA A 334 -4.96 25.98 3.09
C ALA A 334 -6.00 25.43 4.09
N LEU A 335 -7.05 24.76 3.61
CA LEU A 335 -8.03 24.10 4.48
C LEU A 335 -7.36 23.01 5.31
N VAL A 336 -6.56 22.14 4.68
CA VAL A 336 -5.84 21.07 5.38
C VAL A 336 -4.92 21.64 6.46
N GLU A 337 -4.13 22.65 6.13
CA GLU A 337 -3.20 23.29 7.08
C GLU A 337 -3.93 23.89 8.29
N GLN A 338 -4.91 24.76 8.03
CA GLN A 338 -5.63 25.48 9.08
C GLN A 338 -6.47 24.52 9.94
N TYR A 339 -7.13 23.55 9.32
CA TYR A 339 -7.91 22.53 10.03
C TYR A 339 -7.01 21.67 10.92
N ALA A 340 -5.90 21.14 10.38
CA ALA A 340 -5.00 20.27 11.13
C ALA A 340 -4.38 21.00 12.34
N LYS A 341 -3.94 22.26 12.16
CA LYS A 341 -3.43 23.09 13.26
C LYS A 341 -4.51 23.37 14.30
N THR A 342 -5.72 23.70 13.86
CA THR A 342 -6.87 23.99 14.74
C THR A 342 -7.27 22.78 15.58
N GLN A 343 -7.17 21.57 15.02
CA GLN A 343 -7.55 20.31 15.67
C GLN A 343 -6.38 19.62 16.37
N SER A 344 -5.21 20.24 16.52
CA SER A 344 -4.02 19.58 17.10
C SER A 344 -3.64 18.24 16.42
N LEU A 345 -3.88 18.19 15.10
CA LEU A 345 -3.56 17.08 14.17
C LEU A 345 -2.26 17.38 13.37
N TRP A 346 -1.66 18.54 13.57
CA TRP A 346 -0.38 18.89 12.94
C TRP A 346 0.79 18.24 13.67
N HIS A 347 1.75 17.69 12.91
CA HIS A 347 2.96 17.09 13.47
C HIS A 347 3.80 18.14 14.20
N ASP A 348 4.16 17.85 15.45
CA ASP A 348 5.11 18.64 16.22
C ASP A 348 6.14 17.71 16.85
N ALA A 349 7.38 17.73 16.36
CA ALA A 349 8.45 16.88 16.87
C ALA A 349 8.86 17.21 18.32
N ALA A 350 8.49 18.39 18.83
CA ALA A 350 8.72 18.77 20.23
C ALA A 350 7.67 18.18 21.19
N ASN A 351 6.52 17.77 20.65
CA ASN A 351 5.45 17.16 21.43
C ASN A 351 5.48 15.63 21.23
N GLU A 352 5.67 14.88 22.32
CA GLU A 352 5.63 13.42 22.30
C GLU A 352 4.30 12.95 22.88
N PRO A 353 3.36 12.44 22.04
CA PRO A 353 2.11 11.88 22.52
C PRO A 353 2.33 10.68 23.43
N GLN A 354 1.30 10.33 24.21
CA GLN A 354 1.35 9.12 25.02
C GLN A 354 0.96 7.92 24.18
N TYR A 355 1.88 6.96 24.06
CA TYR A 355 1.65 5.69 23.37
C TYR A 355 1.55 4.52 24.36
N SER A 356 0.90 3.44 23.94
CA SER A 356 0.85 2.18 24.70
C SER A 356 2.20 1.49 24.77
N GLU A 357 2.95 1.53 23.66
CA GLU A 357 4.24 0.89 23.46
C GLU A 357 5.13 1.78 22.59
N TYR A 358 6.44 1.64 22.73
CA TYR A 358 7.43 2.50 22.06
C TYR A 358 8.47 1.65 21.32
N LEU A 359 8.76 2.03 20.07
CA LEU A 359 9.85 1.52 19.26
C LEU A 359 10.61 2.69 18.64
N GLU A 360 11.86 2.47 18.27
CA GLU A 360 12.69 3.48 17.62
C GLU A 360 13.50 2.88 16.47
N LEU A 361 13.69 3.68 15.42
CA LEU A 361 14.60 3.40 14.32
C LEU A 361 15.42 4.65 13.99
N ASP A 362 16.73 4.53 14.08
CA ASP A 362 17.66 5.46 13.45
C ASP A 362 17.78 5.12 11.96
N LEU A 363 17.27 6.01 11.11
CA LEU A 363 17.27 5.86 9.66
C LEU A 363 18.68 5.72 9.08
N ALA A 364 19.72 6.24 9.76
CA ALA A 364 21.10 6.11 9.32
C ALA A 364 21.64 4.67 9.38
N THR A 365 20.97 3.80 10.15
CA THR A 365 21.35 2.37 10.30
C THR A 365 20.74 1.48 9.22
N VAL A 366 19.82 2.00 8.40
CA VAL A 366 19.17 1.25 7.34
C VAL A 366 20.18 0.95 6.24
N VAL A 367 20.15 -0.29 5.75
CA VAL A 367 21.01 -0.78 4.68
C VAL A 367 20.18 -1.46 3.59
N PRO A 368 20.67 -1.51 2.34
CA PRO A 368 19.97 -2.17 1.25
C PRO A 368 19.61 -3.62 1.56
N SER A 369 18.37 -4.01 1.28
CA SER A 369 17.81 -5.32 1.60
C SER A 369 16.75 -5.78 0.60
N ILE A 370 16.53 -7.09 0.57
CA ILE A 370 15.44 -7.76 -0.15
C ILE A 370 14.62 -8.57 0.85
N ALA A 371 13.46 -9.08 0.45
CA ALA A 371 12.67 -9.99 1.28
C ALA A 371 12.33 -11.28 0.53
N GLY A 372 12.37 -12.41 1.23
CA GLY A 372 12.00 -13.69 0.65
C GLY A 372 12.71 -14.90 1.28
N PRO A 373 12.66 -16.07 0.63
CA PRO A 373 12.05 -16.31 -0.69
C PRO A 373 10.53 -16.48 -0.64
N LYS A 374 9.89 -16.52 0.54
CA LYS A 374 8.47 -16.87 0.68
C LYS A 374 7.59 -15.83 1.37
N ARG A 375 8.15 -15.02 2.27
CA ARG A 375 7.35 -14.11 3.11
C ARG A 375 7.95 -12.69 3.11
N PRO A 376 7.12 -11.64 3.11
CA PRO A 376 7.58 -10.25 3.10
C PRO A 376 8.44 -9.84 4.30
N GLN A 377 8.22 -10.48 5.46
CA GLN A 377 9.00 -10.21 6.68
C GLN A 377 10.35 -10.93 6.73
N ASP A 378 10.65 -11.82 5.78
CA ASP A 378 11.93 -12.52 5.72
C ASP A 378 12.98 -11.61 5.08
N ARG A 379 13.39 -10.56 5.81
CA ARG A 379 14.37 -9.57 5.35
C ARG A 379 15.75 -10.19 5.24
N ILE A 380 16.40 -9.97 4.10
CA ILE A 380 17.76 -10.41 3.77
C ILE A 380 18.57 -9.17 3.38
N LEU A 381 19.73 -8.97 4.00
CA LEU A 381 20.63 -7.89 3.60
C LEU A 381 21.11 -8.14 2.17
N LEU A 382 21.09 -7.12 1.31
CA LEU A 382 21.43 -7.28 -0.10
C LEU A 382 22.87 -7.82 -0.29
N ALA A 383 23.79 -7.38 0.58
CA ALA A 383 25.17 -7.87 0.61
C ALA A 383 25.30 -9.37 0.95
N GLU A 384 24.29 -9.95 1.59
CA GLU A 384 24.25 -11.34 2.03
C GLU A 384 23.34 -12.22 1.15
N ALA A 385 22.67 -11.64 0.15
CA ALA A 385 21.65 -12.31 -0.66
C ALA A 385 22.12 -13.64 -1.28
N LYS A 386 23.34 -13.68 -1.83
CA LYS A 386 23.91 -14.91 -2.40
C LYS A 386 24.08 -16.00 -1.35
N SER A 387 24.75 -15.68 -0.23
CA SER A 387 25.02 -16.63 0.84
C SER A 387 23.74 -17.11 1.51
N GLN A 388 22.73 -16.25 1.62
CA GLN A 388 21.43 -16.62 2.17
C GLN A 388 20.65 -17.53 1.20
N PHE A 389 20.64 -17.21 -0.09
CA PHE A 389 20.05 -18.07 -1.12
C PHE A 389 20.69 -19.46 -1.16
N GLU A 390 22.02 -19.56 -1.09
CA GLU A 390 22.76 -20.83 -1.04
C GLU A 390 22.34 -21.73 0.13
N LYS A 391 21.92 -21.13 1.26
CA LYS A 391 21.36 -21.88 2.40
C LYS A 391 19.90 -22.25 2.14
N ASP A 392 19.09 -21.29 1.71
CA ASP A 392 17.64 -21.46 1.60
C ASP A 392 17.24 -22.44 0.49
N ILE A 393 18.00 -22.48 -0.61
CA ILE A 393 17.73 -23.35 -1.75
C ILE A 393 17.75 -24.84 -1.38
N LEU A 394 18.52 -25.23 -0.36
CA LEU A 394 18.60 -26.61 0.13
C LEU A 394 17.28 -27.10 0.75
N ASN A 395 16.38 -26.18 1.13
CA ASN A 395 15.04 -26.53 1.59
C ASN A 395 14.09 -26.88 0.43
N TYR A 396 14.47 -26.59 -0.82
CA TYR A 396 13.61 -26.69 -2.00
C TYR A 396 14.16 -27.59 -3.10
N ALA A 397 15.49 -27.67 -3.18
CA ALA A 397 16.20 -28.49 -4.13
C ALA A 397 17.02 -29.52 -3.38
N THR A 398 16.94 -30.79 -3.82
CA THR A 398 17.85 -31.82 -3.36
C THR A 398 19.24 -31.54 -3.91
N PRO A 399 20.31 -31.74 -3.13
CA PRO A 399 21.66 -31.71 -3.65
C PRO A 399 21.78 -32.63 -4.85
N ALA A 400 22.42 -32.15 -5.92
CA ALA A 400 22.65 -32.98 -7.08
C ALA A 400 23.59 -34.13 -6.70
N THR A 401 23.03 -35.31 -6.46
CA THR A 401 23.77 -36.58 -6.57
C THR A 401 23.83 -36.93 -8.04
N SER A 402 24.64 -36.22 -8.81
CA SER A 402 24.90 -36.61 -10.19
C SER A 402 26.38 -36.48 -10.49
N ASP A 403 26.99 -37.62 -10.78
CA ASP A 403 28.34 -37.82 -11.33
C ASP A 403 28.60 -37.07 -12.66
N SER A 404 27.66 -36.22 -13.10
CA SER A 404 27.66 -35.51 -14.38
C SER A 404 28.23 -34.09 -14.32
N ILE A 405 28.62 -33.56 -13.15
CA ILE A 405 29.35 -32.29 -13.07
C ILE A 405 30.74 -32.43 -13.72
N VAL A 406 31.31 -33.64 -13.69
CA VAL A 406 32.63 -33.93 -14.27
C VAL A 406 32.62 -33.81 -15.79
N ASP A 407 31.52 -34.11 -16.49
CA ASP A 407 31.49 -34.10 -17.96
C ASP A 407 31.39 -32.69 -18.59
N LEU A 408 30.86 -31.69 -17.86
CA LEU A 408 30.73 -30.32 -18.37
C LEU A 408 31.97 -29.46 -18.08
N GLU A 409 32.65 -29.66 -16.96
CA GLU A 409 33.96 -29.02 -16.69
C GLU A 409 35.11 -29.72 -17.43
N SER A 410 35.03 -31.05 -17.65
CA SER A 410 36.03 -31.79 -18.44
C SER A 410 36.02 -31.42 -19.93
N ALA A 411 34.85 -31.02 -20.48
CA ALA A 411 34.78 -30.53 -21.87
C ALA A 411 35.51 -29.19 -22.11
N GLY A 412 35.84 -28.44 -21.05
CA GLY A 412 36.64 -27.21 -21.11
C GLY A 412 38.10 -27.35 -20.65
N SER A 413 38.49 -28.52 -20.14
CA SER A 413 39.85 -28.80 -19.70
C SER A 413 40.56 -29.61 -20.78
N PHE A 414 41.55 -29.00 -21.45
CA PHE A 414 42.48 -29.72 -22.30
C PHE A 414 43.07 -30.93 -21.54
N PRO A 415 42.89 -32.18 -21.98
CA PRO A 415 43.68 -33.28 -21.45
C PRO A 415 45.11 -33.08 -21.97
N ALA A 416 45.97 -32.53 -21.13
CA ALA A 416 47.40 -32.65 -21.32
C ALA A 416 47.73 -34.14 -21.19
N SER A 417 48.11 -34.76 -22.31
CA SER A 417 48.57 -36.15 -22.47
C SER A 417 47.50 -37.13 -22.96
N ASP A 418 47.21 -37.13 -24.26
CA ASP A 418 47.03 -38.37 -25.01
C ASP A 418 47.71 -38.24 -26.38
N ALA A 419 48.47 -39.26 -26.76
CA ALA A 419 49.25 -39.31 -27.97
C ALA A 419 48.41 -39.85 -29.13
N GLY A 420 48.16 -39.03 -30.14
CA GLY A 420 47.69 -39.51 -31.45
C GLY A 420 46.67 -38.60 -32.12
N VAL A 421 47.14 -37.53 -32.77
CA VAL A 421 46.34 -36.85 -33.80
C VAL A 421 47.18 -36.81 -35.08
N VAL A 422 46.62 -37.41 -36.14
CA VAL A 422 47.15 -37.38 -37.50
C VAL A 422 46.95 -35.95 -38.05
N PRO A 423 47.93 -35.31 -38.71
CA PRO A 423 47.75 -33.96 -39.25
C PRO A 423 46.75 -33.99 -40.41
N GLY A 424 45.56 -33.41 -40.23
CA GLY A 424 44.58 -33.29 -41.33
C GLY A 424 43.14 -32.91 -40.97
N ASP A 425 42.68 -33.07 -39.73
CA ASP A 425 41.30 -32.72 -39.37
C ASP A 425 41.22 -31.30 -38.75
N GLU A 426 41.02 -30.30 -39.61
CA GLU A 426 40.45 -29.02 -39.17
C GLU A 426 38.95 -29.19 -38.92
N HIS A 427 38.59 -29.76 -37.77
CA HIS A 427 37.25 -29.58 -37.25
C HIS A 427 37.11 -28.14 -36.74
N THR A 428 36.49 -27.28 -37.55
CA THR A 428 35.93 -26.01 -37.11
C THR A 428 34.86 -26.31 -36.05
N HIS A 429 35.26 -26.34 -34.78
CA HIS A 429 34.31 -26.34 -33.66
C HIS A 429 33.67 -24.95 -33.57
N THR A 430 32.59 -24.75 -34.32
CA THR A 430 31.58 -23.73 -33.98
C THR A 430 30.78 -24.26 -32.79
N GLY A 431 31.38 -24.22 -31.60
CA GLY A 431 30.65 -24.52 -30.37
C GLY A 431 29.53 -23.49 -30.16
N GLU A 432 28.28 -23.94 -30.01
CA GLU A 432 27.22 -23.07 -29.48
C GLU A 432 27.69 -22.51 -28.13
N VAL A 433 27.89 -21.19 -28.05
CA VAL A 433 28.12 -20.54 -26.75
C VAL A 433 26.81 -20.56 -25.98
N LEU A 434 26.66 -21.55 -25.10
CA LEU A 434 25.50 -21.66 -24.22
C LEU A 434 25.65 -20.68 -23.07
N ILE A 435 24.73 -19.72 -22.97
CA ILE A 435 24.66 -18.79 -21.83
C ILE A 435 24.17 -19.60 -20.62
N SER A 436 24.98 -19.71 -19.56
CA SER A 436 24.60 -20.32 -18.28
C SER A 436 24.21 -19.26 -17.26
N SER A 437 23.17 -19.52 -16.46
CA SER A 437 22.80 -18.65 -15.34
C SER A 437 23.74 -18.77 -14.14
N GLY A 438 24.50 -19.87 -14.04
CA GLY A 438 25.19 -20.28 -12.82
C GLY A 438 24.21 -20.71 -11.72
N GLY A 439 24.60 -21.71 -10.93
CA GLY A 439 23.81 -22.19 -9.79
C GLY A 439 24.69 -22.52 -8.59
N PRO A 440 24.13 -22.57 -7.38
CA PRO A 440 24.88 -22.92 -6.18
C PRO A 440 25.35 -24.38 -6.27
N ALA A 441 26.64 -24.64 -6.07
CA ALA A 441 27.22 -25.99 -6.26
C ALA A 441 26.47 -27.09 -5.48
N ALA A 442 25.99 -26.76 -4.28
CA ALA A 442 25.26 -27.69 -3.42
C ALA A 442 23.83 -28.03 -3.90
N ALA A 443 23.29 -27.30 -4.89
CA ALA A 443 21.93 -27.50 -5.41
C ALA A 443 21.83 -27.18 -6.92
N SER A 444 22.92 -27.30 -7.68
CA SER A 444 22.92 -27.03 -9.12
C SER A 444 22.12 -28.12 -9.86
N LYS A 445 21.23 -27.71 -10.76
CA LYS A 445 20.44 -28.58 -11.63
C LYS A 445 20.22 -27.89 -12.99
N PRO A 446 21.27 -27.77 -13.82
CA PRO A 446 21.21 -27.05 -15.08
C PRO A 446 20.28 -27.74 -16.10
N VAL A 447 19.49 -26.95 -16.82
CA VAL A 447 18.54 -27.40 -17.84
C VAL A 447 18.77 -26.62 -19.12
N LYS A 448 18.95 -27.32 -20.25
CA LYS A 448 18.97 -26.71 -21.59
C LYS A 448 17.55 -26.34 -21.99
N VAL A 449 17.34 -25.06 -22.28
CA VAL A 449 16.10 -24.52 -22.80
C VAL A 449 16.32 -24.08 -24.24
N THR A 450 15.44 -24.55 -25.13
CA THR A 450 15.45 -24.17 -26.55
C THR A 450 14.16 -23.39 -26.83
N PRO A 451 14.21 -22.04 -26.90
CA PRO A 451 13.04 -21.25 -27.21
C PRO A 451 12.62 -21.45 -28.69
N PRO A 452 11.35 -21.16 -29.05
CA PRO A 452 10.90 -21.21 -30.44
C PRO A 452 11.66 -20.25 -31.36
N HIS A 453 12.18 -19.15 -30.80
CA HIS A 453 12.98 -18.15 -31.48
C HIS A 453 14.16 -17.73 -30.58
N GLY A 454 15.34 -17.51 -31.17
CA GLY A 454 16.56 -17.14 -30.44
C GLY A 454 17.49 -18.30 -30.15
N ALA A 455 18.59 -18.02 -29.43
CA ALA A 455 19.59 -19.03 -29.07
C ALA A 455 19.13 -19.87 -27.86
N SER A 456 19.51 -21.15 -27.84
CA SER A 456 19.36 -21.99 -26.65
C SER A 456 20.22 -21.46 -25.49
N TYR A 457 19.75 -21.66 -24.26
CA TYR A 457 20.44 -21.25 -23.03
C TYR A 457 20.32 -22.32 -21.95
N ILE A 458 21.17 -22.22 -20.92
CA ILE A 458 21.17 -23.11 -19.75
C ILE A 458 20.62 -22.32 -18.56
N LEU A 459 19.53 -22.80 -17.98
CA LEU A 459 18.98 -22.29 -16.73
C LEU A 459 19.34 -23.22 -15.58
N ASP A 460 19.75 -22.63 -14.46
CA ASP A 460 20.05 -23.31 -13.22
C ASP A 460 19.33 -22.62 -12.05
N ASN A 461 19.34 -23.26 -10.88
CA ASN A 461 18.74 -22.74 -9.67
C ASN A 461 19.35 -21.39 -9.27
N GLY A 462 18.49 -20.41 -9.02
CA GLY A 462 18.87 -19.02 -8.72
C GLY A 462 18.81 -18.09 -9.93
N ALA A 463 18.54 -18.59 -11.13
CA ALA A 463 18.27 -17.74 -12.28
C ALA A 463 17.02 -16.88 -12.06
N VAL A 464 17.15 -15.57 -12.25
CA VAL A 464 16.00 -14.66 -12.33
C VAL A 464 15.28 -14.94 -13.65
N THR A 465 14.01 -15.33 -13.58
CA THR A 465 13.15 -15.60 -14.75
C THR A 465 12.04 -14.57 -14.91
N LEU A 466 11.71 -13.82 -13.84
CA LEU A 466 10.76 -12.73 -13.82
C LEU A 466 11.39 -11.56 -13.05
N ALA A 467 11.36 -10.36 -13.65
CA ALA A 467 11.88 -9.14 -13.04
C ALA A 467 10.91 -7.98 -13.31
N ALA A 468 9.86 -7.90 -12.50
CA ALA A 468 8.80 -6.91 -12.67
C ALA A 468 8.95 -5.73 -11.69
N ILE A 469 8.98 -4.50 -12.22
CA ILE A 469 8.73 -3.30 -11.41
C ILE A 469 7.22 -3.10 -11.36
N THR A 470 6.61 -3.49 -10.24
CA THR A 470 5.15 -3.53 -10.06
C THR A 470 4.75 -3.08 -8.65
N SER A 471 3.46 -3.15 -8.36
CA SER A 471 2.79 -2.77 -7.12
C SER A 471 2.75 -1.27 -6.84
N CYS A 472 1.58 -0.82 -6.36
CA CYS A 472 1.39 0.54 -5.83
C CYS A 472 2.42 0.90 -4.75
N THR A 473 2.96 -0.09 -4.01
CA THR A 473 3.99 0.09 -2.98
C THR A 473 5.22 0.88 -3.49
N ASN A 474 5.65 0.61 -4.73
CA ASN A 474 6.86 1.21 -5.31
C ASN A 474 6.56 2.12 -6.52
N THR A 475 5.53 1.83 -7.32
CA THR A 475 5.21 2.63 -8.52
C THR A 475 4.70 4.03 -8.21
N SER A 476 4.13 4.21 -7.01
CA SER A 476 3.73 5.52 -6.48
C SER A 476 4.89 6.37 -5.96
N ASN A 477 6.12 5.84 -5.99
CA ASN A 477 7.30 6.51 -5.46
C ASN A 477 8.25 6.96 -6.59
N PRO A 478 8.21 8.25 -6.97
CA PRO A 478 9.04 8.76 -8.07
C PRO A 478 10.53 8.53 -7.86
N SER A 479 11.01 8.53 -6.61
CA SER A 479 12.44 8.40 -6.30
C SER A 479 12.99 7.05 -6.75
N VAL A 480 12.29 5.95 -6.45
CA VAL A 480 12.71 4.60 -6.87
C VAL A 480 12.47 4.36 -8.36
N MET A 481 11.41 4.94 -8.93
CA MET A 481 11.11 4.81 -10.36
C MET A 481 12.12 5.56 -11.23
N ILE A 482 12.46 6.80 -10.88
CA ILE A 482 13.50 7.58 -11.56
C ILE A 482 14.87 6.93 -11.31
N GLY A 483 15.14 6.47 -10.09
CA GLY A 483 16.36 5.72 -9.75
C GLY A 483 16.55 4.49 -10.65
N ALA A 484 15.49 3.70 -10.86
CA ALA A 484 15.52 2.54 -11.76
C ALA A 484 15.80 2.95 -13.21
N GLY A 485 15.18 4.03 -13.71
CA GLY A 485 15.43 4.54 -15.06
C GLY A 485 16.86 5.05 -15.26
N LEU A 486 17.42 5.76 -14.28
CA LEU A 486 18.81 6.21 -14.31
C LEU A 486 19.81 5.04 -14.26
N LEU A 487 19.51 4.00 -13.47
CA LEU A 487 20.29 2.77 -13.45
C LEU A 487 20.25 2.07 -14.81
N ALA A 488 19.06 1.96 -15.42
CA ALA A 488 18.89 1.36 -16.75
C ALA A 488 19.67 2.12 -17.83
N LYS A 489 19.61 3.46 -17.83
CA LYS A 489 20.40 4.31 -18.72
C LYS A 489 21.90 4.00 -18.60
N ASN A 490 22.43 4.02 -17.38
CA ASN A 490 23.84 3.74 -17.12
C ASN A 490 24.25 2.31 -17.54
N ALA A 491 23.35 1.34 -17.38
CA ALA A 491 23.59 -0.04 -17.80
C ALA A 491 23.68 -0.15 -19.33
N VAL A 492 22.76 0.48 -20.06
CA VAL A 492 22.74 0.52 -21.53
C VAL A 492 23.96 1.24 -22.08
N GLU A 493 24.35 2.39 -21.50
CA GLU A 493 25.57 3.12 -21.88
C GLU A 493 26.85 2.29 -21.69
N ARG A 494 26.81 1.29 -20.80
CA ARG A 494 27.88 0.32 -20.56
C ARG A 494 27.74 -0.97 -21.39
N GLY A 495 26.77 -1.02 -22.32
CA GLY A 495 26.54 -2.18 -23.19
C GLY A 495 25.90 -3.38 -22.49
N LEU A 496 25.29 -3.19 -21.32
CA LEU A 496 24.56 -4.25 -20.63
C LEU A 496 23.13 -4.38 -21.17
N SER A 497 22.63 -5.62 -21.19
CA SER A 497 21.25 -5.95 -21.55
C SER A 497 20.70 -7.05 -20.63
N SER A 498 19.38 -7.13 -20.52
CA SER A 498 18.72 -8.24 -19.83
C SER A 498 18.97 -9.56 -20.55
N LYS A 499 18.98 -10.66 -19.79
CA LYS A 499 19.11 -11.99 -20.37
C LYS A 499 17.81 -12.38 -21.09
N PRO A 500 17.88 -13.15 -22.20
CA PRO A 500 16.74 -13.37 -23.09
C PRO A 500 15.60 -14.20 -22.47
N TRP A 501 15.85 -14.89 -21.36
CA TRP A 501 14.84 -15.68 -20.65
C TRP A 501 14.10 -14.90 -19.57
N VAL A 502 14.52 -13.66 -19.27
CA VAL A 502 13.92 -12.85 -18.22
C VAL A 502 12.67 -12.19 -18.78
N LYS A 503 11.52 -12.52 -18.19
CA LYS A 503 10.30 -11.72 -18.37
C LYS A 503 10.46 -10.43 -17.57
N THR A 504 10.78 -9.34 -18.25
CA THR A 504 10.88 -7.98 -17.68
C THR A 504 9.58 -7.22 -17.87
#